data_AF-A0A1A9RWJ1-F1
#
_entry.id   AF-A0A1A9RWJ1-F1
#
_cell.length_a   1.000
_cell.length_b   1.000
_cell.length_c   1.000
_cell.angle_alpha   90.00
_cell.angle_beta   90.00
_cell.angle_gamma   90.00
#
_symmetry.space_group_name_H-M   'P 1'
#
loop_
_entity.id
_entity.type
_entity.pdbx_description
1 polymer ?
#
loop_
_entity_poly.entity_id
_entity_poly.type
_entity_poly.pdbx_seq_one_letter_code
_entity_poly.pdbx_strand_id
1 'polypeptide(L)'
;MPLILFIHDHAEQDLNRLSQHDEDGVAYLDHVIALIEEEPDLFDNLADEKFYRDYDPPIGLLGITVKRIGVLWEQQIRVMRIRLDDETVIPYRILYCVRHERQPNGALSRHLHILAVAHKSLDCFDYQPNHKLMCRVRNDYANIY
;
A
#
# COMPACT_ATOMS: atom_id res chain seq x y z
N MET A 1 -13.82 -13.59 0.90
CA MET A 1 -13.58 -13.65 -0.57
C MET A 1 -12.10 -13.44 -0.75
N PRO A 2 -11.32 -14.33 -1.37
CA PRO A 2 -9.86 -14.27 -1.26
C PRO A 2 -9.32 -12.93 -1.80
N LEU A 3 -8.47 -12.27 -1.00
CA LEU A 3 -7.67 -11.15 -1.41
C LEU A 3 -6.40 -11.70 -2.08
N ILE A 4 -6.11 -11.27 -3.29
CA ILE A 4 -4.94 -11.68 -4.08
C ILE A 4 -3.98 -10.50 -4.16
N LEU A 5 -2.72 -10.72 -3.83
CA LEU A 5 -1.69 -9.68 -3.83
C LEU A 5 -0.97 -9.62 -5.18
N PHE A 6 -0.72 -8.40 -5.66
CA PHE A 6 0.12 -8.13 -6.83
C PHE A 6 1.11 -7.01 -6.50
N ILE A 7 2.39 -7.24 -6.74
CA ILE A 7 3.44 -6.24 -6.61
C ILE A 7 3.83 -5.80 -8.03
N HIS A 8 3.79 -4.51 -8.31
CA HIS A 8 4.20 -3.98 -9.62
C HIS A 8 5.72 -3.83 -9.70
N ASP A 9 6.29 -3.95 -10.90
CA ASP A 9 7.74 -3.85 -11.15
C ASP A 9 8.38 -2.60 -10.52
N HIS A 10 7.70 -1.45 -10.59
CA HIS A 10 8.21 -0.22 -9.96
C HIS A 10 8.24 -0.31 -8.42
N ALA A 11 7.28 -1.01 -7.80
CA ALA A 11 7.31 -1.24 -6.36
C ALA A 11 8.44 -2.21 -5.96
N GLU A 12 8.68 -3.25 -6.77
CA GLU A 12 9.84 -4.13 -6.57
C GLU A 12 11.16 -3.36 -6.69
N GLN A 13 11.27 -2.47 -7.68
CA GLN A 13 12.43 -1.59 -7.84
C GLN A 13 12.59 -0.63 -6.65
N ASP A 14 11.49 -0.10 -6.11
CA ASP A 14 11.52 0.73 -4.91
C ASP A 14 12.05 -0.05 -3.70
N LEU A 15 11.55 -1.27 -3.46
CA LEU A 15 12.00 -2.15 -2.38
C LEU A 15 13.50 -2.48 -2.52
N ASN A 16 13.94 -2.89 -3.72
CA ASN A 16 15.34 -3.21 -4.01
C ASN A 16 16.28 -2.01 -3.83
N ARG A 17 15.82 -0.80 -4.14
CA ARG A 17 16.60 0.42 -3.91
C ARG A 17 16.65 0.76 -2.42
N LEU A 18 15.53 0.61 -1.70
CA LEU A 18 15.45 0.92 -0.28
C LEU A 18 16.29 -0.07 0.55
N SER A 19 16.37 -1.34 0.15
CA SER A 19 17.17 -2.35 0.87
C SER A 19 18.67 -2.07 0.83
N GLN A 20 19.15 -1.34 -0.19
CA GLN A 20 20.53 -0.85 -0.25
C GLN A 20 20.85 0.21 0.81
N HIS A 21 19.83 0.83 1.40
CA HIS A 21 19.97 1.89 2.41
C HIS A 21 19.57 1.43 3.81
N ASP A 22 18.55 0.58 3.91
CA ASP A 22 17.99 0.08 5.17
C ASP A 22 17.44 -1.35 4.95
N GLU A 23 18.36 -2.32 5.01
CA GLU A 23 18.06 -3.74 4.77
C GLU A 23 17.05 -4.28 5.79
N ASP A 24 17.24 -3.99 7.08
CA ASP A 24 16.36 -4.47 8.16
C ASP A 24 14.94 -3.89 8.02
N GLY A 25 14.83 -2.59 7.71
CA GLY A 25 13.54 -1.94 7.50
C GLY A 25 12.77 -2.51 6.31
N VAL A 26 13.46 -2.82 5.22
CA VAL A 26 12.85 -3.45 4.05
C VAL A 26 12.52 -4.93 4.30
N ALA A 27 13.37 -5.68 4.99
CA ALA A 27 13.08 -7.05 5.39
C ALA A 27 11.80 -7.14 6.24
N TYR A 28 11.56 -6.15 7.11
CA TYR A 28 10.30 -6.03 7.83
C TYR A 28 9.11 -5.77 6.90
N LEU A 29 9.26 -4.90 5.89
CA LEU A 29 8.20 -4.70 4.89
C LEU A 29 7.90 -5.96 4.09
N ASP A 30 8.92 -6.70 3.66
CA ASP A 30 8.76 -7.95 2.93
C ASP A 30 8.00 -8.98 3.78
N HIS A 31 8.28 -9.03 5.09
CA HIS A 31 7.51 -9.86 6.02
C HIS A 31 6.04 -9.44 6.10
N VAL A 32 5.74 -8.14 6.14
CA VAL A 32 4.35 -7.64 6.12
C VAL A 32 3.65 -7.98 4.81
N ILE A 33 4.34 -7.85 3.67
CA ILE A 33 3.83 -8.18 2.34
C ILE A 33 3.53 -9.68 2.25
N ALA A 34 4.45 -10.53 2.71
CA ALA A 34 4.26 -11.98 2.77
C ALA A 34 3.06 -12.36 3.65
N LEU A 35 2.87 -11.72 4.81
CA LEU A 35 1.70 -11.95 5.65
C LEU A 35 0.37 -11.59 4.97
N ILE A 36 0.35 -10.56 4.11
CA ILE A 36 -0.86 -10.22 3.33
C ILE A 36 -1.20 -11.34 2.33
N GLU A 37 -0.19 -11.98 1.76
CA GLU A 37 -0.36 -13.10 0.83
C GLU A 37 -0.74 -14.41 1.54
N GLU A 38 -0.11 -14.72 2.67
CA GLU A 38 -0.32 -15.94 3.45
C GLU A 38 -1.64 -15.93 4.22
N GLU A 39 -2.01 -14.78 4.81
CA GLU A 39 -3.17 -14.62 5.70
C GLU A 39 -4.08 -13.45 5.26
N PRO A 40 -4.63 -13.47 4.03
CA PRO A 40 -5.37 -12.35 3.45
C PRO A 40 -6.59 -11.91 4.28
N ASP A 41 -7.22 -12.84 5.00
CA ASP A 41 -8.39 -12.57 5.83
C ASP A 41 -8.08 -11.61 6.99
N LEU A 42 -6.83 -11.58 7.49
CA LEU A 42 -6.40 -10.64 8.51
C LEU A 42 -6.31 -9.19 8.00
N PHE A 43 -6.24 -9.03 6.67
CA PHE A 43 -6.04 -7.76 5.99
C PHE A 43 -7.23 -7.36 5.12
N ASP A 44 -8.37 -8.03 5.27
CA ASP A 44 -9.52 -7.85 4.39
C ASP A 44 -10.05 -6.41 4.39
N ASN A 45 -9.91 -5.72 5.51
CA ASN A 45 -10.24 -4.31 5.67
C ASN A 45 -9.36 -3.36 4.82
N LEU A 46 -8.17 -3.78 4.34
CA LEU A 46 -7.40 -3.00 3.37
C LEU A 46 -8.13 -2.88 2.03
N ALA A 47 -9.00 -3.85 1.73
CA ALA A 47 -9.85 -3.88 0.55
C ALA A 47 -11.17 -3.13 0.73
N ASP A 48 -11.52 -2.74 1.96
CA ASP A 48 -12.73 -1.98 2.23
C ASP A 48 -12.60 -0.55 1.69
N GLU A 49 -13.60 -0.12 0.91
CA GLU A 49 -13.73 1.27 0.45
C GLU A 49 -14.29 2.21 1.54
N LYS A 50 -14.32 1.74 2.80
CA LYS A 50 -14.81 2.54 3.93
C LYS A 50 -14.04 3.85 4.03
N PHE A 51 -14.75 4.87 4.49
CA PHE A 51 -14.27 6.23 4.54
C PHE A 51 -13.26 6.40 5.68
N TYR A 52 -11.99 6.09 5.42
CA TYR A 52 -10.95 6.18 6.44
C TYR A 52 -10.63 7.64 6.81
N ARG A 53 -10.87 8.01 8.08
CA ARG A 53 -10.46 9.29 8.67
C ARG A 53 -9.05 9.15 9.25
N ASP A 54 -8.33 10.27 9.38
CA ASP A 54 -6.94 10.27 9.89
C ASP A 54 -6.82 9.73 11.34
N TYR A 55 -7.93 9.63 12.09
CA TYR A 55 -7.98 9.13 13.47
C TYR A 55 -8.62 7.73 13.57
N ASP A 56 -8.85 7.05 12.45
CA ASP A 56 -9.43 5.72 12.50
C ASP A 56 -8.47 4.72 13.15
N PRO A 57 -9.01 3.72 13.88
CA PRO A 57 -8.19 2.73 14.54
C PRO A 57 -7.36 1.95 13.51
N PRO A 58 -6.22 1.39 13.93
CA PRO A 58 -5.44 0.51 13.08
C PRO A 58 -6.26 -0.67 12.54
N ILE A 59 -5.93 -1.07 11.33
CA ILE A 59 -6.47 -2.17 10.57
C ILE A 59 -5.65 -3.43 10.86
N GLY A 60 -6.33 -4.51 11.24
CA GLY A 60 -5.70 -5.82 11.41
C GLY A 60 -4.72 -5.88 12.59
N LEU A 61 -3.77 -6.83 12.52
CA LEU A 61 -2.94 -7.26 13.64
C LEU A 61 -1.61 -6.47 13.81
N LEU A 62 -1.24 -5.65 12.82
CA LEU A 62 0.10 -5.03 12.72
C LEU A 62 0.11 -3.50 12.83
N GLY A 63 -0.90 -2.92 13.49
CA GLY A 63 -0.98 -1.45 13.61
C GLY A 63 -1.08 -0.74 12.26
N ILE A 64 -1.53 -1.42 11.20
CA ILE A 64 -1.58 -0.85 9.85
C ILE A 64 -2.64 0.26 9.83
N THR A 65 -2.33 1.39 9.21
CA THR A 65 -3.31 2.48 9.03
C THR A 65 -3.30 2.94 7.59
N VAL A 66 -4.46 3.37 7.09
CA VAL A 66 -4.60 3.92 5.74
C VAL A 66 -4.69 5.43 5.84
N LYS A 67 -3.69 6.12 5.28
CA LYS A 67 -3.72 7.57 5.14
C LYS A 67 -4.45 7.96 3.86
N ARG A 68 -5.47 8.80 4.01
CA ARG A 68 -6.16 9.42 2.88
C ARG A 68 -5.35 10.59 2.33
N ILE A 69 -5.18 10.61 1.01
CA ILE A 69 -4.61 11.74 0.27
C ILE A 69 -5.61 12.04 -0.85
N GLY A 70 -6.21 13.25 -0.84
CA GLY A 70 -7.37 13.57 -1.69
C GLY A 70 -7.19 13.19 -3.16
N VAL A 71 -6.08 13.66 -3.77
CA VAL A 71 -5.77 13.42 -5.19
C VAL A 71 -5.55 11.95 -5.56
N LEU A 72 -5.05 11.12 -4.63
CA LEU A 72 -4.93 9.68 -4.84
C LEU A 72 -6.24 8.95 -4.58
N TRP A 73 -7.01 9.45 -3.61
CA TRP A 73 -8.25 8.82 -3.20
C TRP A 73 -9.26 8.78 -4.34
N GLU A 74 -9.38 9.89 -5.09
CA GLU A 74 -10.19 10.02 -6.30
C GLU A 74 -9.81 9.00 -7.38
N GLN A 75 -8.54 8.60 -7.40
CA GLN A 75 -8.02 7.57 -8.31
C GLN A 75 -8.01 6.17 -7.66
N GLN A 76 -8.74 5.98 -6.55
CA GLN A 76 -8.80 4.70 -5.82
C GLN A 76 -7.45 4.21 -5.27
N ILE A 77 -6.46 5.11 -5.17
CA ILE A 77 -5.14 4.82 -4.60
C ILE A 77 -5.17 5.19 -3.11
N ARG A 78 -4.52 4.37 -2.31
CA ARG A 78 -4.45 4.42 -0.85
C ARG A 78 -3.00 4.42 -0.42
N VAL A 79 -2.72 4.96 0.77
CA VAL A 79 -1.38 4.93 1.35
C VAL A 79 -1.41 4.21 2.68
N MET A 80 -0.82 3.02 2.69
CA MET A 80 -0.61 2.23 3.90
C MET A 80 0.56 2.80 4.70
N ARG A 81 0.38 2.80 6.03
CA ARG A 81 1.40 3.09 7.04
C ARG A 81 1.40 1.93 8.03
N ILE A 82 2.57 1.56 8.53
CA ILE A 82 2.70 0.53 9.56
C ILE A 82 3.11 1.22 10.86
N ARG A 83 2.38 0.94 11.95
CA ARG A 83 2.68 1.44 13.30
C ARG A 83 3.28 0.32 14.11
N LEU A 84 4.34 0.62 14.85
CA LEU A 84 4.90 -0.31 15.83
C LEU A 84 4.12 -0.20 17.15
N ASP A 85 3.68 1.01 17.49
CA ASP A 85 2.90 1.33 18.68
C ASP A 85 2.03 2.59 18.48
N ASP A 86 1.40 3.06 19.56
CA ASP A 86 0.52 4.24 19.56
C ASP A 86 1.24 5.57 19.30
N GLU A 87 2.57 5.61 19.25
CA GLU A 87 3.36 6.83 19.02
C GLU A 87 4.28 6.71 17.79
N THR A 88 4.65 5.49 17.41
CA THR A 88 5.72 5.20 16.45
C THR A 88 5.17 4.62 15.16
N VAL A 89 5.44 5.32 14.06
CA VAL A 89 5.14 4.86 12.69
C VAL A 89 6.46 4.68 11.97
N ILE A 90 6.69 3.49 11.41
CA ILE A 90 7.90 3.23 10.62
C ILE A 90 7.96 4.23 9.45
N PRO A 91 9.14 4.60 8.94
CA PRO A 91 9.26 5.66 7.94
C PRO A 91 8.74 5.27 6.54
N TYR A 92 8.27 4.04 6.35
CA TYR A 92 7.84 3.51 5.06
C TYR A 92 6.36 3.75 4.74
N ARG A 93 6.06 3.98 3.46
CA ARG A 93 4.71 4.17 2.92
C ARG A 93 4.52 3.26 1.73
N ILE A 94 3.49 2.42 1.77
CA ILE A 94 3.12 1.55 0.65
C ILE A 94 1.91 2.19 -0.03
N LEU A 95 2.06 2.56 -1.30
CA LEU A 95 0.96 3.06 -2.12
C LEU A 95 0.32 1.87 -2.82
N TYR A 96 -0.98 1.69 -2.65
CA TYR A 96 -1.69 0.53 -3.17
C TYR A 96 -3.09 0.90 -3.66
N CYS A 97 -3.70 0.03 -4.46
CA CYS A 97 -5.12 0.11 -4.81
C CYS A 97 -5.76 -1.27 -4.75
N VAL A 98 -7.09 -1.31 -4.66
CA VAL A 98 -7.85 -2.56 -4.64
C VAL A 98 -8.76 -2.62 -5.86
N ARG A 99 -8.77 -3.75 -6.55
CA ARG A 99 -9.62 -4.02 -7.71
C ARG A 99 -10.53 -5.20 -7.45
N HIS A 100 -11.68 -5.17 -8.09
CA HIS A 100 -12.64 -6.27 -8.08
C HIS A 100 -12.72 -6.83 -9.49
N GLU A 101 -12.31 -8.08 -9.68
CA GLU A 101 -12.38 -8.75 -10.97
C GLU A 101 -13.45 -9.83 -10.93
N ARG A 102 -14.28 -9.91 -11.98
CA ARG A 102 -15.27 -10.96 -12.11
C ARG A 102 -14.69 -12.08 -12.96
N GLN A 103 -14.48 -13.23 -12.33
CA GLN A 103 -13.98 -14.43 -13.00
C GLN A 103 -15.03 -14.99 -13.98
N PRO A 104 -14.61 -15.78 -14.99
CA PRO A 104 -15.53 -16.39 -15.97
C PRO A 104 -16.62 -17.28 -15.35
N ASN A 105 -16.36 -17.86 -14.17
CA ASN A 105 -17.32 -18.65 -13.40
C ASN A 105 -18.34 -17.78 -12.62
N GLY A 106 -18.26 -16.46 -12.75
CA GLY A 106 -19.12 -15.49 -12.07
C GLY A 106 -18.68 -15.10 -10.65
N ALA A 107 -17.65 -15.74 -10.09
CA ALA A 107 -17.08 -15.38 -8.80
C ALA A 107 -16.37 -14.02 -8.88
N LEU A 108 -16.36 -13.29 -7.77
CA LEU A 108 -15.64 -12.02 -7.65
C LEU A 108 -14.33 -12.27 -6.90
N SER A 109 -13.22 -11.75 -7.41
CA SER A 109 -11.92 -11.73 -6.72
C SER A 109 -11.53 -10.30 -6.36
N ARG A 110 -10.87 -10.13 -5.22
CA ARG A 110 -10.31 -8.85 -4.76
C ARG A 110 -8.82 -8.87 -4.98
N HIS A 111 -8.29 -7.92 -5.72
CA HIS A 111 -6.88 -7.83 -6.03
C HIS A 111 -6.29 -6.58 -5.36
N LEU A 112 -5.35 -6.77 -4.44
CA LEU A 112 -4.57 -5.69 -3.85
C LEU A 112 -3.32 -5.49 -4.69
N HIS A 113 -3.19 -4.33 -5.32
CA HIS A 113 -2.02 -3.99 -6.12
C HIS A 113 -1.14 -3.00 -5.37
N ILE A 114 0.08 -3.40 -5.04
CA ILE A 114 1.13 -2.52 -4.53
C ILE A 114 1.77 -1.80 -5.71
N LEU A 115 1.63 -0.48 -5.74
CA LEU A 115 2.05 0.38 -6.85
C LEU A 115 3.42 1.02 -6.62
N ALA A 116 3.75 1.33 -5.36
CA ALA A 116 5.02 1.94 -4.99
C ALA A 116 5.32 1.80 -3.51
N VAL A 117 6.60 1.89 -3.17
CA VAL A 117 7.07 1.95 -1.77
C VAL A 117 7.98 3.16 -1.60
N ALA A 118 7.79 3.90 -0.51
CA ALA A 118 8.52 5.13 -0.25
C ALA A 118 9.03 5.18 1.19
N HIS A 119 10.23 5.68 1.39
CA HIS A 119 10.73 6.05 2.71
C HIS A 119 10.57 7.57 2.91
N LYS A 120 9.94 7.97 4.01
CA LYS A 120 9.61 9.37 4.33
C LYS A 120 10.79 10.33 4.21
N SER A 121 11.91 10.00 4.85
CA SER A 121 13.10 10.86 4.85
C SER A 121 13.96 10.70 3.59
N LEU A 122 14.33 9.46 3.22
CA LEU A 122 15.19 9.20 2.06
C LEU A 122 14.60 9.71 0.74
N ASP A 123 13.29 9.56 0.55
CA ASP A 123 12.62 9.99 -0.68
C ASP A 123 12.03 11.40 -0.59
N CYS A 124 12.20 12.08 0.56
CA CYS A 124 11.53 13.33 0.88
C CYS A 124 10.00 13.28 0.69
N PHE A 125 9.40 12.10 0.87
CA PHE A 125 8.00 11.88 0.56
C PHE A 125 7.09 12.64 1.53
N ASP A 126 6.40 13.66 1.04
CA ASP A 126 5.66 14.64 1.84
C ASP A 126 4.15 14.64 1.60
N TYR A 127 3.66 13.70 0.77
CA TYR A 127 2.26 13.57 0.35
C TYR A 127 1.75 14.68 -0.56
N GLN A 128 2.61 15.56 -1.08
CA GLN A 128 2.18 16.64 -1.96
C GLN A 128 1.79 16.09 -3.35
N PRO A 129 0.70 16.57 -3.97
CA PRO A 129 0.25 16.09 -5.28
C PRO A 129 1.30 16.16 -6.39
N ASN A 130 2.23 17.12 -6.31
CA ASN A 130 3.31 17.36 -7.27
C ASN A 130 4.60 16.60 -6.93
N HIS A 131 4.64 15.82 -5.83
CA HIS A 131 5.79 15.01 -5.48
C HIS A 131 6.10 14.01 -6.60
N LYS A 132 7.39 13.80 -6.93
CA LYS A 132 7.81 12.96 -8.06
C LYS A 132 7.19 11.56 -8.02
N LEU A 133 7.20 10.92 -6.85
CA LEU A 133 6.59 9.61 -6.65
C LEU A 133 5.07 9.62 -6.90
N MET A 134 4.38 10.66 -6.45
CA MET A 134 2.93 10.80 -6.63
C MET A 134 2.61 10.90 -8.12
N CYS A 135 3.32 11.76 -8.85
CA CYS A 135 3.17 11.87 -10.29
C CYS A 135 3.45 10.54 -11.00
N ARG A 136 4.52 9.82 -10.62
CA ARG A 136 4.86 8.50 -11.17
C ARG A 136 3.70 7.51 -10.96
N VAL A 137 3.27 7.31 -9.72
CA VAL A 137 2.21 6.35 -9.37
C VAL A 137 0.90 6.66 -10.08
N ARG A 138 0.54 7.94 -10.21
CA ARG A 138 -0.66 8.35 -10.94
C ARG A 138 -0.58 8.04 -12.43
N ASN A 139 0.60 8.23 -13.04
CA ASN A 139 0.84 7.90 -14.44
C ASN A 139 0.86 6.39 -14.65
N ASP A 140 1.56 5.65 -13.80
CA ASP A 140 1.61 4.19 -13.85
C ASP A 140 0.20 3.60 -13.76
N TYR A 141 -0.58 4.06 -12.77
CA TYR A 141 -1.96 3.64 -12.59
C TYR A 141 -2.86 3.93 -13.80
N ALA A 142 -2.65 5.07 -14.47
CA ALA A 142 -3.37 5.46 -15.68
C ALA A 142 -2.86 4.77 -16.97
N ASN A 143 -1.73 4.05 -16.91
CA ASN A 143 -1.20 3.27 -18.03
C ASN A 143 -1.53 1.78 -17.88
N ILE A 144 -1.73 1.32 -16.66
CA ILE A 144 -2.24 -0.03 -16.38
C ILE A 144 -3.73 -0.12 -16.76
N TYR A 145 -4.44 1.02 -16.76
CA TYR A 145 -5.90 1.10 -16.97
C TYR A 145 -6.32 2.39 -17.68
#